data_AF-A0A1C3XMZ2-F1
#
_entry.id   AF-A0A1C3XMZ2-F1
#
_cell.length_a   1.000
_cell.length_b   1.000
_cell.length_c   1.000
_cell.angle_alpha   90.00
_cell.angle_beta   90.00
_cell.angle_gamma   90.00
#
_symmetry.space_group_name_H-M   'P 1'
#
loop_
_entity.id
_entity.type
_entity.pdbx_description
1 polymer ?
#
loop_
_entity_poly.entity_id
_entity_poly.type
_entity_poly.pdbx_seq_one_letter_code
_entity_poly.pdbx_strand_id
1 'polypeptide(L)'
;MPTTGNGRPLISVTNWPTGNYDKTMEEEANWLGPALLVSDEAAMHIAALSLTISKASDMYGASEPLVRMRLNVTGAYQRVANRRRFARA
;
A
#
# COMPACT_ATOMS: atom_id res chain seq x y z
N MET A 1 57.51 -22.64 -22.88
CA MET A 1 56.69 -22.54 -21.65
C MET A 1 57.17 -21.34 -20.84
N PRO A 2 56.32 -20.62 -20.08
CA PRO A 2 54.84 -20.74 -19.87
C PRO A 2 54.04 -19.54 -20.48
N THR A 3 52.89 -19.71 -21.17
CA THR A 3 51.46 -19.84 -20.75
C THR A 3 50.95 -18.67 -19.87
N THR A 4 49.94 -17.88 -20.23
CA THR A 4 48.48 -18.16 -20.12
C THR A 4 47.73 -16.86 -20.54
N GLY A 5 46.72 -16.88 -21.42
CA GLY A 5 45.32 -16.91 -20.97
C GLY A 5 44.43 -16.00 -21.81
N ASN A 6 43.35 -16.56 -22.34
CA ASN A 6 42.36 -15.91 -23.20
C ASN A 6 41.65 -14.74 -22.47
N GLY A 7 41.77 -13.52 -22.99
CA GLY A 7 41.07 -12.34 -22.47
C GLY A 7 40.05 -11.80 -23.48
N ARG A 8 38.80 -12.23 -23.35
CA ARG A 8 37.65 -11.69 -24.09
C ARG A 8 37.60 -10.15 -23.99
N PRO A 9 37.19 -9.41 -25.03
CA PRO A 9 36.97 -7.98 -24.88
C PRO A 9 35.89 -7.78 -23.82
N LEU A 10 36.26 -7.08 -22.75
CA LEU A 10 35.32 -6.61 -21.73
C LEU A 10 34.38 -5.62 -22.43
N ILE A 11 33.19 -6.10 -22.82
CA ILE A 11 32.08 -5.19 -23.07
C ILE A 11 31.97 -4.32 -21.81
N SER A 12 32.29 -3.03 -21.93
CA SER A 12 32.08 -2.07 -20.85
C SER A 12 30.58 -1.91 -20.71
N VAL A 13 29.95 -2.77 -19.90
CA VAL A 13 28.57 -2.63 -19.44
C VAL A 13 28.57 -1.53 -18.37
N THR A 14 28.95 -0.32 -18.76
CA THR A 14 28.98 0.84 -17.85
C THR A 14 28.04 1.94 -18.32
N ASN A 15 27.08 1.62 -19.19
CA ASN A 15 26.03 2.56 -19.51
C ASN A 15 24.67 1.88 -19.60
N TRP A 16 24.24 1.30 -18.49
CA TRP A 16 22.82 1.22 -18.18
C TRP A 16 22.39 2.63 -17.76
N PRO A 17 21.35 3.25 -18.34
CA PRO A 17 20.80 4.48 -17.79
C PRO A 17 20.24 4.18 -16.40
N THR A 18 21.04 4.45 -15.37
CA THR A 18 20.63 4.32 -13.96
C THR A 18 19.58 5.37 -13.67
N GLY A 19 18.32 4.91 -13.67
CA GLY A 19 17.19 5.54 -13.01
C GLY A 19 16.80 6.91 -13.53
N ASN A 20 15.84 6.92 -14.45
CA ASN A 20 14.88 8.02 -14.46
C ASN A 20 13.93 7.76 -13.27
N TYR A 21 14.33 8.25 -12.09
CA TYR A 21 13.53 8.12 -10.87
C TYR A 21 12.39 9.15 -10.93
N ASP A 22 11.32 8.81 -11.65
CA ASP A 22 10.12 9.63 -11.73
C ASP A 22 9.41 9.63 -10.37
N LYS A 23 9.52 10.74 -9.63
CA LYS A 23 8.88 10.94 -8.30
C LYS A 23 7.37 10.70 -8.30
N THR A 24 6.73 10.80 -9.45
CA THR A 24 5.31 10.51 -9.64
C THR A 24 4.98 9.03 -9.43
N MET A 25 5.90 8.10 -9.70
CA MET A 25 5.69 6.65 -9.49
C MET A 25 5.78 6.24 -8.01
N GLU A 26 6.52 6.98 -7.17
CA GLU A 26 6.62 6.72 -5.72
C GLU A 26 5.30 7.04 -5.00
N GLU A 27 4.57 8.06 -5.46
CA GLU A 27 3.30 8.47 -4.83
C GLU A 27 2.16 7.47 -5.11
N GLU A 28 2.15 6.89 -6.32
CA GLU A 28 1.20 5.85 -6.71
C GLU A 28 1.48 4.52 -5.98
N ALA A 29 2.76 4.15 -5.80
CA ALA A 29 3.14 2.97 -5.03
C ALA A 29 2.79 3.08 -3.54
N ASN A 30 2.72 4.31 -3.01
CA ASN A 30 2.33 4.58 -1.62
C ASN A 30 0.84 4.26 -1.35
N TRP A 31 0.03 4.01 -2.39
CA TRP A 31 -1.38 3.63 -2.22
C TRP A 31 -1.58 2.12 -2.09
N LEU A 32 -0.63 1.32 -2.56
CA LEU A 32 -0.72 -0.15 -2.51
C LEU A 32 -0.42 -0.69 -1.11
N GLY A 33 0.59 -0.14 -0.42
CA GLY A 33 0.98 -0.54 0.94
C GLY A 33 -0.16 -0.43 1.96
N PRO A 34 -0.85 0.72 2.05
CA PRO A 34 -2.04 0.91 2.86
C PRO A 34 -3.21 -0.03 2.55
N ALA A 35 -3.45 -0.30 1.27
CA ALA A 35 -4.53 -1.17 0.82
C ALA A 35 -4.25 -2.64 1.17
N LEU A 36 -2.96 -3.01 1.25
CA LEU A 36 -2.52 -4.33 1.72
C LEU A 36 -2.68 -4.47 3.25
N LEU A 37 -2.34 -3.42 4.01
CA LEU A 37 -2.35 -3.42 5.48
C LEU A 37 -3.76 -3.31 6.08
N VAL A 38 -4.66 -2.55 5.45
CA VAL A 38 -6.06 -2.39 5.90
C VAL A 38 -6.98 -2.84 4.77
N SER A 39 -7.35 -4.13 4.76
CA SER A 39 -8.26 -4.70 3.78
C SER A 39 -9.66 -4.05 3.82
N ASP A 40 -10.47 -4.20 2.77
CA ASP A 40 -11.86 -3.66 2.73
C ASP A 40 -12.70 -4.21 3.90
N GLU A 41 -12.48 -5.48 4.26
CA GLU A 41 -13.10 -6.11 5.43
C GLU A 41 -12.72 -5.44 6.75
N ALA A 42 -11.45 -5.08 6.93
CA ALA A 42 -10.98 -4.37 8.11
C ALA A 42 -11.62 -2.98 8.22
N ALA A 43 -11.69 -2.24 7.11
CA ALA A 43 -12.36 -0.94 7.07
C ALA A 43 -13.86 -1.05 7.41
N MET A 44 -14.54 -2.06 6.86
CA MET A 44 -15.94 -2.37 7.19
C MET A 44 -16.11 -2.77 8.66
N HIS A 45 -15.18 -3.54 9.22
CA HIS A 45 -15.19 -3.97 10.62
C HIS A 45 -15.01 -2.78 11.58
N ILE A 46 -14.05 -1.88 11.30
CA ILE A 46 -13.84 -0.62 12.03
C ILE A 46 -15.12 0.22 12.02
N ALA A 47 -15.74 0.40 10.84
CA ALA A 47 -16.97 1.17 10.70
C ALA A 47 -18.17 0.50 11.39
N ALA A 48 -18.28 -0.83 11.34
CA ALA A 48 -19.36 -1.60 11.97
C ALA A 48 -19.32 -1.54 13.50
N LEU A 49 -18.12 -1.59 14.08
CA LEU A 49 -17.88 -1.48 15.51
C LEU A 49 -17.79 -0.02 16.00
N SER A 50 -17.80 0.96 15.09
CA SER A 50 -17.60 2.37 15.40
C SER A 50 -16.32 2.62 16.22
N LEU A 51 -15.23 1.90 15.87
CA LEU A 51 -13.94 2.06 16.53
C LEU A 51 -13.35 3.45 16.23
N THR A 52 -12.65 4.01 17.21
CA THR A 52 -11.89 5.25 17.01
C THR A 52 -10.68 4.99 16.12
N ILE A 53 -10.25 6.02 15.38
CA ILE A 53 -9.11 5.91 14.45
C ILE A 53 -7.84 5.48 15.18
N SER A 54 -7.59 6.01 16.38
CA SER A 54 -6.45 5.64 17.23
C SER A 54 -6.48 4.15 17.61
N LYS A 55 -7.64 3.63 18.05
CA LYS A 55 -7.76 2.21 18.41
C LYS A 55 -7.67 1.28 17.21
N ALA A 56 -8.17 1.71 16.06
CA ALA A 56 -7.99 1.00 14.80
C ALA A 56 -6.53 1.01 14.34
N SER A 57 -5.83 2.13 14.50
CA SER A 57 -4.39 2.26 14.24
C SER A 57 -3.59 1.23 15.06
N ASP A 58 -3.85 1.16 16.36
CA ASP A 58 -3.19 0.19 17.25
C ASP A 58 -3.54 -1.27 16.90
N MET A 59 -4.81 -1.54 16.58
CA MET A 59 -5.29 -2.90 16.28
C MET A 59 -4.72 -3.46 14.98
N TYR A 60 -4.58 -2.62 13.96
CA TYR A 60 -4.13 -3.04 12.63
C TYR A 60 -2.65 -2.69 12.36
N GLY A 61 -1.95 -2.10 13.34
CA GLY A 61 -0.53 -1.72 13.21
C GLY A 61 -0.29 -0.70 12.09
N ALA A 62 -1.27 0.15 11.80
CA ALA A 62 -1.24 1.10 10.68
C ALA A 62 -1.41 2.53 11.19
N SER A 63 -0.75 3.51 10.58
CA SER A 63 -0.83 4.89 11.04
C SER A 63 -2.24 5.47 10.96
N GLU A 64 -2.60 6.36 11.88
CA GLU A 64 -3.93 7.01 11.88
C GLU A 64 -4.32 7.69 10.55
N PRO A 65 -3.41 8.41 9.85
CA PRO A 65 -3.73 8.96 8.54
C PRO A 65 -4.08 7.89 7.51
N LEU A 66 -3.42 6.73 7.58
CA LEU A 66 -3.63 5.59 6.68
C LEU A 66 -4.99 4.93 6.94
N VAL A 67 -5.34 4.72 8.21
CA VAL A 67 -6.67 4.22 8.62
C VAL A 67 -7.76 5.18 8.15
N ARG A 68 -7.57 6.50 8.35
CA ARG A 68 -8.52 7.53 7.91
C ARG A 68 -8.70 7.53 6.40
N MET A 69 -7.60 7.53 5.65
CA MET A 69 -7.61 7.43 4.20
C MET A 69 -8.39 6.18 3.75
N ARG A 70 -8.12 5.02 4.36
CA ARG A 70 -8.76 3.77 3.97
C ARG A 70 -10.26 3.78 4.19
N LEU A 71 -10.71 4.27 5.35
CA LEU A 71 -12.15 4.42 5.66
C LEU A 71 -12.86 5.34 4.68
N ASN A 72 -12.20 6.42 4.24
CA ASN A 72 -12.74 7.35 3.26
C ASN A 72 -12.82 6.72 1.86
N VAL A 73 -11.74 6.08 1.39
CA VAL A 73 -11.67 5.45 0.05
C VAL A 73 -12.69 4.32 -0.09
N THR A 74 -12.86 3.49 0.94
CA THR A 74 -13.84 2.40 0.92
C THR A 74 -15.27 2.85 1.20
N GLY A 75 -15.47 4.09 1.66
CA GLY A 75 -16.78 4.59 2.07
C GLY A 75 -17.43 3.73 3.16
N ALA A 76 -16.61 3.12 4.04
CA ALA A 76 -17.04 2.07 4.96
C ALA A 76 -18.19 2.52 5.87
N TYR A 77 -18.15 3.77 6.36
CA TYR A 77 -19.20 4.35 7.18
C TYR A 77 -20.55 4.43 6.47
N GLN A 78 -20.58 4.87 5.20
CA GLN A 78 -21.82 4.93 4.41
C GLN A 78 -22.35 3.53 4.11
N ARG A 79 -21.47 2.60 3.76
CA ARG A 79 -21.84 1.20 3.48
C ARG A 79 -22.48 0.53 4.71
N VAL A 80 -21.88 0.69 5.89
CA VAL A 80 -22.44 0.18 7.15
C VAL A 80 -23.78 0.85 7.49
N ALA A 81 -23.89 2.17 7.34
CA ALA A 81 -25.13 2.89 7.58
C ALA A 81 -26.27 2.40 6.68
N ASN A 82 -25.99 2.19 5.39
CA ASN A 82 -26.96 1.65 4.45
C ASN A 82 -27.35 0.21 4.80
N ARG A 83 -26.41 -0.67 5.14
CA ARG A 83 -26.72 -2.04 5.61
C ARG A 83 -27.65 -2.03 6.83
N ARG A 84 -27.38 -1.16 7.81
CA ARG A 84 -28.23 -1.02 9.01
C ARG A 84 -29.63 -0.51 8.67
N ARG A 85 -29.78 0.34 7.66
CA ARG A 85 -31.10 0.81 7.18
C ARG A 85 -31.90 -0.32 6.55
N PHE A 86 -31.29 -1.09 5.63
CA PHE A 86 -31.97 -2.22 4.99
C PHE A 86 -32.30 -3.37 5.96
N ALA A 87 -31.48 -3.58 7.00
CA ALA A 87 -31.77 -4.60 8.02
C ALA A 87 -32.90 -4.20 8.99
N ARG A 88 -33.36 -2.95 8.97
CA ARG A 88 -34.44 -2.43 9.82
C ARG A 88 -35.75 -2.21 9.06
N ALA A 89 -35.77 -2.46 7.75
CA ALA A 89 -36.96 -2.40 6.89
C ALA A 89 -37.53 -3.81 6.72
#